data_AF-A0A7C2DKM9-F1
#
_entry.id   AF-A0A7C2DKM9-F1
#
_cell.length_a   1.000
_cell.length_b   1.000
_cell.length_c   1.000
_cell.angle_alpha   90.00
_cell.angle_beta   90.00
_cell.angle_gamma   90.00
#
_symmetry.space_group_name_H-M   'P 1'
#
loop_
_entity.id
_entity.type
_entity.pdbx_description
1 polymer ?
#
loop_
_entity_poly.entity_id
_entity_poly.type
_entity_poly.pdbx_seq_one_letter_code
_entity_poly.pdbx_strand_id
1 'polypeptide(L)'
;MLLLLAALALLLGGVPGRLARASTGQLVRVGLLLAQPAVTVSTPAPATLGDPASQQTEVLPAGTYEFRPVPGGITAAGRTYGPVVRLQPTSAPLAVGSRAYRGVIELRRAGEGITVVNELDVEEYLYGVLKMEVDPRWPAETLKAQAVA
;
A
#
# COMPACT_ATOMS: atom_id res chain seq x y z
N MET A 1 -59.11 0.70 -22.07
CA MET A 1 -59.28 0.84 -20.61
C MET A 1 -58.42 -0.22 -19.95
N LEU A 2 -57.42 0.22 -19.15
CA LEU A 2 -56.47 -0.53 -18.27
C LEU A 2 -55.50 -1.53 -18.95
N LEU A 3 -54.15 -1.39 -18.90
CA LEU A 3 -53.12 -1.42 -17.82
C LEU A 3 -52.92 -2.78 -17.13
N LEU A 4 -51.76 -3.43 -17.36
CA LEU A 4 -50.76 -3.95 -16.38
C LEU A 4 -49.70 -4.80 -17.14
N LEU A 5 -48.40 -4.49 -17.23
CA LEU A 5 -47.27 -4.49 -16.27
C LEU A 5 -46.75 -5.86 -15.80
N ALA A 6 -45.41 -5.98 -15.90
CA ALA A 6 -44.47 -6.81 -15.13
C ALA A 6 -44.37 -8.32 -15.48
N ALA A 7 -43.21 -8.98 -15.46
CA ALA A 7 -41.83 -8.57 -15.21
C ALA A 7 -40.90 -9.63 -15.82
N LEU A 8 -39.82 -9.17 -16.46
CA LEU A 8 -38.71 -9.98 -16.93
C LEU A 8 -37.81 -10.35 -15.73
N ALA A 9 -37.78 -11.62 -15.35
CA ALA A 9 -36.92 -12.11 -14.29
C ALA A 9 -35.46 -12.20 -14.77
N LEU A 10 -34.65 -11.30 -14.24
CA LEU A 10 -33.20 -11.21 -14.34
C LEU A 10 -32.58 -12.19 -13.32
N LEU A 11 -31.75 -13.14 -13.75
CA LEU A 11 -30.81 -13.85 -12.86
C LEU A 11 -29.43 -13.85 -13.49
N LEU A 12 -28.69 -12.75 -13.21
CA LEU A 12 -27.26 -12.63 -13.46
C LEU A 12 -26.52 -13.69 -12.66
N GLY A 13 -25.58 -14.37 -13.32
CA GLY A 13 -24.58 -15.21 -12.66
C GLY A 13 -23.75 -14.38 -11.69
N GLY A 14 -23.88 -14.70 -10.40
CA GLY A 14 -22.98 -14.21 -9.37
C GLY A 14 -21.60 -14.83 -9.57
N VAL A 15 -20.65 -14.05 -10.05
CA VAL A 15 -19.23 -14.35 -9.89
C VAL A 15 -18.98 -14.41 -8.37
N PRO A 16 -18.49 -15.52 -7.80
CA PRO A 16 -18.09 -15.50 -6.40
C PRO A 16 -16.89 -14.57 -6.30
N GLY A 17 -17.14 -13.34 -5.84
CA GLY A 17 -16.08 -12.46 -5.39
C GLY A 17 -15.26 -13.23 -4.37
N ARG A 18 -13.99 -13.51 -4.69
CA ARG A 18 -13.04 -14.00 -3.69
C ARG A 18 -13.10 -12.99 -2.54
N LEU A 19 -13.65 -13.41 -1.41
CA LEU A 19 -13.50 -12.68 -0.16
C LEU A 19 -11.99 -12.60 0.07
N ALA A 20 -11.41 -11.44 -0.20
CA ALA A 20 -10.07 -11.14 0.24
C ALA A 20 -10.06 -11.38 1.75
N ARG A 21 -9.30 -12.38 2.17
CA ARG A 21 -9.09 -12.66 3.59
C ARG A 21 -8.46 -11.39 4.15
N ALA A 22 -9.22 -10.63 4.94
CA ALA A 22 -8.62 -9.64 5.82
C ALA A 22 -7.73 -10.46 6.75
N SER A 23 -6.42 -10.42 6.54
CA SER A 23 -5.49 -10.93 7.53
C SER A 23 -5.69 -10.06 8.76
N THR A 24 -6.06 -10.67 9.88
CA THR A 24 -5.80 -10.12 11.21
C THR A 24 -4.29 -10.22 11.48
N GLY A 25 -3.49 -9.82 10.50
CA GLY A 25 -2.05 -9.99 10.46
C GLY A 25 -1.40 -8.86 11.23
N GLN A 26 -0.41 -9.21 12.04
CA GLN A 26 0.43 -8.22 12.69
C GLN A 26 1.11 -7.39 11.59
N LEU A 27 0.93 -6.07 11.61
CA LEU A 27 1.55 -5.18 10.63
C LEU A 27 2.98 -4.86 11.06
N VAL A 28 3.91 -4.96 10.11
CA VAL A 28 5.29 -4.48 10.25
C VAL A 28 5.39 -3.10 9.62
N ARG A 29 6.04 -2.17 10.32
CA ARG A 29 6.26 -0.79 9.86
C ARG A 29 7.75 -0.50 9.81
N VAL A 30 8.28 -0.26 8.61
CA VAL A 30 9.72 -0.02 8.37
C VAL A 30 9.91 1.40 7.87
N GLY A 31 10.76 2.18 8.54
CA GLY A 31 11.18 3.50 8.06
C GLY A 31 12.10 3.36 6.85
N LEU A 32 11.71 3.94 5.71
CA LEU A 32 12.50 3.89 4.47
C LEU A 32 13.39 5.13 4.30
N LEU A 33 12.84 6.31 4.57
CA LEU A 33 13.50 7.61 4.43
C LEU A 33 13.03 8.53 5.56
N LEU A 34 13.90 9.41 6.06
CA LEU A 34 13.60 10.31 7.17
C LEU A 34 13.74 11.77 6.73
N ALA A 35 12.76 12.60 7.09
CA ALA A 35 12.80 14.07 6.94
C ALA A 35 13.25 14.60 5.55
N GLN A 36 12.83 13.94 4.46
CA GLN A 36 13.20 14.34 3.11
C GLN A 36 12.39 15.58 2.65
N PRO A 37 13.00 16.58 1.99
CA PRO A 37 12.30 17.79 1.53
C PRO A 37 11.30 17.51 0.39
N ALA A 38 11.45 16.39 -0.30
CA ALA A 38 10.50 15.86 -1.27
C ALA A 38 10.66 14.34 -1.36
N VAL A 39 9.59 13.63 -1.68
CA VAL A 39 9.61 12.17 -1.89
C VAL A 39 8.93 11.86 -3.21
N THR A 40 9.60 11.10 -4.06
CA THR A 40 9.03 10.62 -5.32
C THR A 40 8.55 9.19 -5.13
N VAL A 41 7.28 8.94 -5.45
CA VAL A 41 6.67 7.61 -5.47
C VAL A 41 6.20 7.29 -6.89
N SER A 42 6.66 6.19 -7.45
CA SER A 42 6.18 5.68 -8.74
C SER A 42 5.16 4.58 -8.54
N THR A 43 4.10 4.63 -9.33
CA THR A 43 2.96 3.71 -9.35
C THR A 43 2.94 2.99 -10.70
N PRO A 44 3.44 1.74 -10.82
CA PRO A 44 3.45 1.03 -12.10
C PRO A 44 2.05 0.62 -12.61
N ALA A 45 1.07 0.58 -11.69
CA ALA A 45 -0.35 0.39 -11.95
C ALA A 45 -1.13 1.43 -11.11
N PRO A 46 -2.44 1.62 -11.34
CA PRO A 46 -3.23 2.53 -10.49
C PRO A 46 -3.07 2.23 -9.00
N ALA A 47 -3.05 3.27 -8.18
CA ALA A 47 -2.90 3.15 -6.73
C ALA A 47 -3.94 4.03 -6.03
N THR A 48 -4.38 3.63 -4.84
CA THR A 48 -5.27 4.48 -4.04
C THR A 48 -4.44 5.35 -3.10
N LEU A 49 -4.56 6.66 -3.24
CA LEU A 49 -4.01 7.64 -2.31
C LEU A 49 -5.10 8.04 -1.33
N GLY A 50 -4.83 7.92 -0.03
CA GLY A 50 -5.78 8.27 1.02
C GLY A 50 -5.18 9.18 2.08
N ASP A 51 -6.00 10.07 2.63
CA ASP A 51 -5.72 10.85 3.83
C ASP A 51 -6.51 10.23 5.01
N PRO A 52 -5.83 9.60 5.98
CA PRO A 52 -6.49 8.94 7.11
C PRO A 52 -7.29 9.91 8.00
N ALA A 53 -6.92 11.19 8.06
CA ALA A 53 -7.57 12.16 8.93
C ALA A 53 -8.92 12.63 8.36
N SER A 54 -8.99 12.79 7.04
CA SER A 54 -10.20 13.26 6.35
C SER A 54 -11.04 12.14 5.73
N GLN A 55 -10.54 10.89 5.78
CA GLN A 55 -11.08 9.72 5.06
C GLN A 55 -11.25 9.94 3.55
N GLN A 56 -10.59 10.95 2.98
CA GLN A 56 -10.62 11.20 1.54
C GLN A 56 -9.71 10.19 0.83
N THR A 57 -10.20 9.63 -0.27
CA THR A 57 -9.44 8.74 -1.13
C THR A 57 -9.55 9.17 -2.59
N GLU A 58 -8.45 9.05 -3.32
CA GLU A 58 -8.37 9.26 -4.77
C GLU A 58 -7.63 8.09 -5.42
N VAL A 59 -8.00 7.76 -6.65
CA VAL A 59 -7.25 6.81 -7.47
C VAL A 59 -6.22 7.58 -8.29
N LEU A 60 -4.95 7.33 -8.02
CA LEU A 60 -3.84 7.79 -8.84
C LEU A 60 -3.66 6.81 -10.02
N PRO A 61 -3.65 7.30 -11.27
CA PRO A 61 -3.18 6.52 -12.42
C PRO A 61 -1.76 5.98 -12.25
N ALA A 62 -1.36 5.11 -13.17
CA ALA A 62 0.04 4.71 -13.27
C ALA A 62 0.88 5.94 -13.65
N GLY A 63 1.95 6.19 -12.90
CA GLY A 63 2.74 7.40 -13.07
C GLY A 63 3.79 7.58 -11.99
N THR A 64 4.37 8.78 -11.94
CA THR A 64 5.32 9.17 -10.91
C THR A 64 4.82 10.44 -10.25
N TYR A 65 4.72 10.42 -8.93
CA TYR A 65 4.14 11.48 -8.13
C TYR A 65 5.19 12.00 -7.15
N GLU A 66 5.38 13.30 -7.16
CA GLU A 66 6.21 13.98 -6.17
C GLU A 66 5.34 14.47 -5.02
N PHE A 67 5.75 14.14 -3.80
CA PHE A 67 5.15 14.56 -2.55
C PHE A 67 6.06 15.59 -1.91
N ARG A 68 5.48 16.74 -1.54
CA ARG A 68 6.21 17.84 -0.88
C ARG A 68 5.53 18.23 0.43
N PRO A 69 6.29 18.48 1.50
CA PRO A 69 5.73 19.00 2.74
C PRO A 69 5.26 20.44 2.52
N VAL A 70 4.10 20.77 3.04
CA VAL A 70 3.56 22.14 3.11
C VAL A 70 3.14 22.43 4.54
N PRO A 71 2.94 23.69 4.94
CA PRO A 71 2.40 24.00 6.26
C PRO A 71 1.09 23.23 6.50
N GLY A 72 1.07 22.40 7.56
CA GLY A 72 -0.10 21.60 7.95
C GLY A 72 -0.35 20.31 7.16
N GLY A 73 0.45 19.98 6.13
CA GLY A 73 0.10 18.85 5.26
C GLY A 73 1.17 18.41 4.27
N ILE A 74 0.71 17.63 3.29
CA ILE A 74 1.52 17.13 2.17
C ILE A 74 0.78 17.47 0.88
N THR A 75 1.50 18.01 -0.11
CA THR A 75 0.95 18.22 -1.45
C THR A 75 1.45 17.17 -2.43
N ALA A 76 0.55 16.68 -3.28
CA ALA A 76 0.84 15.77 -4.39
C ALA A 76 -0.34 15.76 -5.37
N ALA A 77 -0.08 15.40 -6.64
CA ALA A 77 -1.10 15.30 -7.68
C ALA A 77 -2.02 16.54 -7.80
N GLY A 78 -1.46 17.74 -7.57
CA GLY A 78 -2.20 19.01 -7.63
C GLY A 78 -3.14 19.29 -6.45
N ARG A 79 -3.10 18.48 -5.38
CA ARG A 79 -3.94 18.61 -4.19
C ARG A 79 -3.09 18.73 -2.92
N THR A 80 -3.70 19.23 -1.85
CA THR A 80 -3.13 19.23 -0.51
C THR A 80 -3.94 18.30 0.38
N TYR A 81 -3.21 17.44 1.10
CA TYR A 81 -3.73 16.47 2.05
C TYR A 81 -3.30 16.84 3.47
N GLY A 82 -3.84 16.14 4.47
CA GLY A 82 -3.36 16.21 5.84
C GLY A 82 -1.87 15.82 6.01
N PRO A 83 -1.36 15.84 7.24
CA PRO A 83 0.05 15.57 7.54
C PRO A 83 0.45 14.10 7.33
N VAL A 84 -0.51 13.21 7.04
CA VAL A 84 -0.27 11.80 6.73
C VAL A 84 -1.05 11.43 5.49
N VAL A 85 -0.40 10.78 4.54
CA VAL A 85 -1.06 10.15 3.40
C VAL A 85 -0.59 8.71 3.24
N ARG A 86 -1.46 7.85 2.72
CA ARG A 86 -1.21 6.43 2.51
C ARG A 86 -1.46 6.08 1.04
N LEU A 87 -0.47 5.46 0.41
CA LEU A 87 -0.62 4.88 -0.93
C LEU A 87 -0.77 3.37 -0.81
N GLN A 88 -1.92 2.87 -1.27
CA GLN A 88 -2.23 1.45 -1.38
C GLN A 88 -2.02 0.99 -2.84
N PRO A 89 -1.13 0.03 -3.11
CA PRO A 89 -1.03 -0.58 -4.44
C PRO A 89 -2.28 -1.40 -4.76
N THR A 90 -2.70 -1.44 -6.02
CA THR A 90 -3.80 -2.30 -6.47
C THR A 90 -3.30 -3.65 -6.97
N SER A 91 -2.38 -3.65 -7.95
CA SER A 91 -1.89 -4.88 -8.61
C SER A 91 -0.38 -4.94 -8.78
N ALA A 92 0.34 -3.83 -8.57
CA ALA A 92 1.80 -3.76 -8.69
C ALA A 92 2.41 -3.02 -7.49
N PRO A 93 3.60 -3.44 -7.00
CA PRO A 93 4.32 -2.75 -5.93
C PRO A 93 4.59 -1.28 -6.26
N LEU A 94 4.57 -0.43 -5.23
CA LEU A 94 4.94 0.98 -5.34
C LEU A 94 6.45 1.12 -5.26
N ALA A 95 7.04 2.07 -5.98
CA ALA A 95 8.47 2.36 -5.85
C ALA A 95 8.71 3.69 -5.13
N VAL A 96 9.60 3.69 -4.15
CA VAL A 96 10.12 4.91 -3.51
C VAL A 96 11.56 5.08 -4.00
N GLY A 97 11.80 6.13 -4.79
CA GLY A 97 13.04 6.24 -5.56
C GLY A 97 13.17 5.08 -6.56
N SER A 98 14.30 4.36 -6.54
CA SER A 98 14.57 3.24 -7.45
C SER A 98 14.14 1.86 -6.92
N ARG A 99 13.60 1.77 -5.70
CA ARG A 99 13.29 0.50 -5.05
C ARG A 99 11.78 0.29 -4.95
N ALA A 100 11.33 -0.90 -5.34
CA ALA A 100 9.95 -1.33 -5.22
C ALA A 100 9.69 -1.97 -3.84
N TYR A 101 8.55 -1.63 -3.24
CA TYR A 101 8.11 -2.09 -1.93
C TYR A 101 6.69 -2.67 -2.02
N ARG A 102 6.48 -3.80 -1.35
CA ARG A 102 5.15 -4.41 -1.17
C ARG A 102 4.38 -3.67 -0.08
N GLY A 103 3.08 -3.91 0.00
CA GLY A 103 2.24 -3.27 1.00
C GLY A 103 2.06 -1.76 0.77
N VAL A 104 1.70 -1.07 1.84
CA VAL A 104 1.36 0.35 1.85
C VAL A 104 2.62 1.21 1.97
N ILE A 105 2.64 2.34 1.27
CA ILE A 105 3.58 3.42 1.53
C ILE A 105 2.85 4.54 2.27
N GLU A 106 3.21 4.75 3.53
CA GLU A 106 2.76 5.89 4.34
C GLU A 106 3.79 7.01 4.27
N LEU A 107 3.33 8.22 3.96
CA LEU A 107 4.14 9.43 3.98
C LEU A 107 3.64 10.31 5.11
N ARG A 108 4.54 10.71 6.01
CA ARG A 108 4.22 11.55 7.16
C ARG A 108 5.05 12.83 7.11
N ARG A 109 4.39 13.99 7.28
CA ARG A 109 5.09 15.25 7.50
C ARG A 109 5.89 15.17 8.80
N ALA A 110 7.16 15.56 8.74
CA ALA A 110 8.09 15.60 9.85
C ALA A 110 8.86 16.92 9.78
N GLY A 111 8.34 17.96 10.46
CA GLY A 111 8.86 19.32 10.33
C GLY A 111 8.79 19.81 8.88
N GLU A 112 9.92 20.24 8.35
CA GLU A 112 10.06 20.71 6.95
C GLU A 112 10.31 19.57 5.95
N GLY A 113 10.20 18.31 6.39
CA GLY A 113 10.41 17.13 5.56
C GLY A 113 9.26 16.13 5.60
N ILE A 114 9.46 15.02 4.88
CA ILE A 114 8.58 13.86 4.84
C ILE A 114 9.37 12.64 5.28
N THR A 115 8.80 11.89 6.22
CA THR A 115 9.25 10.54 6.58
C THR A 115 8.43 9.51 5.82
N VAL A 116 9.11 8.53 5.22
CA VAL A 116 8.49 7.46 4.44
C VAL A 116 8.51 6.18 5.26
N VAL A 117 7.35 5.56 5.41
CA VAL A 117 7.18 4.28 6.12
C VAL A 117 6.55 3.28 5.17
N ASN A 118 7.15 2.10 5.08
CA ASN A 118 6.52 0.95 4.44
C ASN A 118 5.77 0.13 5.49
N GLU A 119 4.49 -0.11 5.26
CA GLU A 119 3.64 -0.96 6.09
C GLU A 119 3.22 -2.18 5.29
N LEU A 120 3.51 -3.37 5.81
CA LEU A 120 3.22 -4.65 5.17
C LEU A 120 2.83 -5.69 6.23
N ASP A 121 2.11 -6.72 5.81
CA ASP A 121 1.78 -7.85 6.67
C ASP A 121 3.07 -8.57 7.10
N VAL A 122 3.14 -9.03 8.36
CA VAL A 122 4.30 -9.77 8.89
C VAL A 122 4.67 -10.96 8.02
N GLU A 123 3.69 -11.66 7.44
CA GLU A 123 3.96 -12.79 6.55
C GLU A 123 4.72 -12.32 5.30
N GLU A 124 4.34 -11.18 4.73
CA GLU A 124 5.04 -10.57 3.58
C GLU A 124 6.45 -10.10 3.94
N TYR A 125 6.67 -9.62 5.16
CA TYR A 125 7.99 -9.23 5.67
C TYR A 125 8.91 -10.45 5.84
N LEU A 126 8.40 -11.55 6.41
CA LEU A 126 9.16 -12.77 6.63
C LEU A 126 9.68 -13.37 5.32
N TYR A 127 8.91 -13.34 4.23
CA TYR A 127 9.39 -13.75 2.90
C TYR A 127 10.60 -12.93 2.42
N GLY A 128 10.66 -11.63 2.76
CA GLY A 128 11.76 -10.75 2.39
C GLY A 128 13.03 -10.99 3.21
N VAL A 129 12.89 -11.13 4.53
CA VAL A 129 14.02 -11.36 5.45
C VAL A 129 14.65 -12.73 5.24
N LEU A 130 13.84 -13.78 5.05
CA LEU A 130 14.34 -15.13 4.79
C LEU A 130 15.18 -15.22 3.51
N LYS A 131 14.92 -14.38 2.50
CA LYS A 131 15.71 -14.40 1.26
C LYS A 131 17.13 -13.84 1.44
N MET A 132 17.39 -13.03 2.48
CA MET A 132 18.70 -12.41 2.71
C MET A 132 19.58 -13.17 3.72
N GLU A 133 19.01 -14.03 4.57
CA GLU A 133 19.73 -14.71 5.66
C GLU A 133 20.10 -16.19 5.37
N VAL A 134 19.77 -16.72 4.19
CA VAL A 134 20.05 -18.13 3.85
C VAL A 134 21.35 -18.23 3.04
N ASP A 135 22.43 -18.73 3.64
CA ASP A 135 23.57 -19.25 2.89
C ASP A 135 23.15 -20.56 2.19
N PRO A 136 23.31 -20.69 0.86
CA PRO A 136 22.97 -21.91 0.13
C PRO A 136 23.67 -23.19 0.62
N ARG A 137 24.68 -23.07 1.50
CA ARG A 137 25.48 -24.18 2.04
C ARG A 137 24.97 -24.72 3.38
N TRP A 138 23.87 -24.20 3.92
CA TRP A 138 23.33 -24.70 5.19
C TRP A 138 22.62 -26.07 5.04
N PRO A 139 22.88 -27.04 5.93
CA PRO A 139 22.17 -28.32 5.96
C PRO A 139 20.66 -28.14 6.19
N ALA A 140 19.85 -28.99 5.56
CA ALA A 140 18.39 -28.90 5.52
C ALA A 140 17.72 -28.88 6.91
N GLU A 141 18.42 -29.34 7.94
CA GLU A 141 17.96 -29.41 9.33
C GLU A 141 17.94 -28.04 10.04
N THR A 142 18.67 -27.03 9.55
CA THR A 142 18.77 -25.70 10.21
C THR A 142 17.58 -24.79 9.88
N LEU A 143 16.98 -24.94 8.70
CA LEU A 143 15.89 -24.08 8.20
C LEU A 143 14.56 -24.23 8.97
N LYS A 144 14.40 -25.27 9.80
CA LYS A 144 13.19 -25.48 10.61
C LYS A 144 13.22 -24.78 11.96
N ALA A 145 14.39 -24.43 12.48
CA ALA A 145 14.52 -23.81 13.80
C ALA A 145 14.21 -22.30 13.79
N GLN A 146 14.34 -21.63 12.64
CA GLN A 146 14.19 -20.18 12.53
C GLN A 146 12.75 -19.72 12.26
N ALA A 147 11.81 -20.66 12.04
CA ALA A 147 10.40 -20.37 11.82
C ALA A 147 9.56 -20.35 13.12
N VAL A 148 10.20 -20.48 14.29
CA VAL A 148 9.55 -20.42 15.61
C VAL A 148 10.32 -19.45 16.50
N ALA A 149 9.95 -18.17 16.44
CA ALA A 149 10.25 -17.15 17.44
C ALA A 149 9.11 -16.13 17.47
#